data_AF-A0A6H5HHH7-F1
#
_entry.id   AF-A0A6H5HHH7-F1
#
_cell.length_a   1.000
_cell.length_b   1.000
_cell.length_c   1.000
_cell.angle_alpha   90.00
_cell.angle_beta   90.00
_cell.angle_gamma   90.00
#
_symmetry.space_group_name_H-M   'P 1'
#
loop_
_entity.id
_entity.type
_entity.pdbx_description
1 polymer ?
#
loop_
_entity_poly.entity_id
_entity_poly.type
_entity_poly.pdbx_seq_one_letter_code
_entity_poly.pdbx_strand_id
1 'polypeptide(L)'
;MKRTEAEKRRRSSSQVHGNLGEGRRTSERRAGYDRDHVITGNVYGGKDRHNGEVAAFHLARLLGLNRVPIAAMRKINLNTEILPVASKILSRTFYRKDNTTCFYGVCTYCRPTDGVCDDRRSLEGAIVLWLPQAFQLVKHRHPWQRSYSSAPAKYCIVDKMHAY
;
A
#
# COMPACT_ATOMS: atom_id res chain seq x y z
N MET A 1 15.73 11.86 -13.49
CA MET A 1 14.88 10.82 -14.10
C MET A 1 13.45 10.97 -13.58
N LYS A 2 12.49 11.43 -14.40
CA LYS A 2 11.11 11.72 -13.97
C LYS A 2 10.29 10.42 -13.88
N ARG A 3 9.73 10.11 -12.71
CA ARG A 3 8.84 8.95 -12.50
C ARG A 3 7.51 9.16 -13.21
N THR A 4 6.99 8.10 -13.82
CA THR A 4 5.68 8.12 -14.50
C THR A 4 4.53 8.24 -13.50
N GLU A 5 3.39 8.75 -13.96
CA GLU A 5 2.23 9.05 -13.11
C GLU A 5 1.65 7.82 -12.41
N ALA A 6 1.69 6.66 -13.07
CA ALA A 6 1.29 5.39 -12.49
C ALA A 6 2.23 4.89 -11.38
N GLU A 7 3.54 5.12 -11.53
CA GLU A 7 4.53 4.79 -10.50
C GLU A 7 4.39 5.72 -9.28
N LYS A 8 3.92 6.95 -9.50
CA LYS A 8 3.51 7.87 -8.42
C LYS A 8 2.22 7.41 -7.73
N ARG A 9 1.23 6.88 -8.47
CA ARG A 9 -0.04 6.35 -7.90
C ARG A 9 0.15 5.12 -7.00
N ARG A 10 1.08 4.20 -7.32
CA ARG A 10 1.44 3.07 -6.43
C ARG A 10 2.06 3.50 -5.09
N ARG A 11 2.77 4.64 -5.06
CA ARG A 11 3.39 5.18 -3.84
C ARG A 11 2.50 6.15 -3.08
N SER A 12 1.26 6.33 -3.52
CA SER A 12 0.34 7.30 -2.94
C SER A 12 -0.87 6.70 -2.26
N SER A 13 -0.83 5.41 -1.98
CA SER A 13 -1.77 4.81 -1.05
C SER A 13 -1.38 5.25 0.37
N SER A 14 -2.36 5.67 1.17
CA SER A 14 -2.12 6.24 2.49
C SER A 14 -1.59 5.18 3.48
N GLN A 15 -0.27 5.11 3.67
CA GLN A 15 0.41 4.20 4.61
C GLN A 15 0.74 4.92 5.92
N VAL A 16 0.63 4.21 7.05
CA VAL A 16 1.07 4.72 8.36
C VAL A 16 2.34 3.98 8.76
N HIS A 17 3.35 4.71 9.23
CA HIS A 17 4.57 4.12 9.75
C HIS A 17 4.56 4.18 11.27
N GLY A 18 4.85 3.06 11.91
CA GLY A 18 4.83 2.93 13.36
C GLY A 18 6.07 2.19 13.88
N ASN A 19 6.28 2.32 15.20
CA ASN A 19 7.24 1.50 15.94
C ASN A 19 6.46 0.48 16.76
N LEU A 20 6.70 -0.79 16.50
CA LEU A 20 6.40 -1.87 17.42
C LEU A 20 7.52 -1.89 18.46
N GLY A 21 7.22 -2.19 19.73
CA GLY A 21 8.19 -2.20 20.83
C GLY A 21 9.55 -2.86 20.49
N GLU A 22 10.60 -2.51 21.22
CA GLU A 22 11.99 -2.92 20.95
C GLU A 22 12.60 -2.37 19.64
N GLY A 23 12.16 -1.18 19.21
CA GLY A 23 12.77 -0.48 18.06
C GLY A 23 12.42 -1.07 16.69
N ARG A 24 11.44 -1.98 16.60
CA ARG A 24 11.01 -2.58 15.33
C ARG A 24 10.06 -1.64 14.60
N ARG A 25 10.33 -1.37 13.33
CA ARG A 25 9.45 -0.52 12.50
C ARG A 25 8.47 -1.36 11.70
N THR A 26 7.26 -0.83 11.53
CA THR A 26 6.21 -1.44 10.71
C THR A 26 5.56 -0.39 9.81
N SER A 27 5.08 -0.82 8.64
CA SER A 27 4.15 -0.04 7.82
C SER A 27 2.77 -0.68 7.86
N GLU A 28 1.75 0.15 7.96
CA GLU A 28 0.36 -0.28 7.95
C GLU A 28 -0.33 0.17 6.65
N ARG A 29 -0.93 -0.78 5.94
CA ARG A 29 -1.76 -0.54 4.76
C ARG A 29 -3.21 -0.83 5.10
N ARG A 30 -4.13 0.03 4.68
CA ARG A 30 -5.52 0.02 5.16
C ARG A 30 -6.49 -0.50 4.12
N ALA A 31 -7.66 -0.96 4.59
CA ALA A 31 -8.78 -1.31 3.74
C ALA A 31 -9.29 -0.08 2.96
N GLY A 32 -9.16 -0.12 1.63
CA GLY A 32 -9.76 0.86 0.72
C GLY A 32 -10.88 0.28 -0.15
N TYR A 33 -11.08 -1.04 -0.10
CA TYR A 33 -12.03 -1.80 -0.92
C TYR A 33 -12.56 -3.00 -0.14
N ASP A 34 -13.77 -3.43 -0.45
CA ASP A 34 -14.31 -4.73 0.00
C ASP A 34 -13.50 -5.89 -0.59
N ARG A 35 -13.60 -7.07 0.04
CA ARG A 35 -12.89 -8.28 -0.40
C ARG A 35 -13.28 -8.67 -1.83
N ASP A 36 -14.55 -8.55 -2.16
CA ASP A 36 -15.11 -8.94 -3.46
C ASP A 36 -15.03 -7.83 -4.52
N HIS A 37 -14.49 -6.66 -4.16
CA HIS A 37 -14.35 -5.57 -5.11
C HIS A 37 -13.43 -5.96 -6.28
N VAL A 38 -13.90 -5.74 -7.50
CA VAL A 38 -13.15 -6.01 -8.74
C VAL A 38 -12.56 -4.71 -9.25
N ILE A 39 -11.23 -4.64 -9.34
CA ILE A 39 -10.53 -3.49 -9.93
C ILE A 39 -10.60 -3.64 -11.45
N THR A 40 -11.29 -2.71 -12.11
CA THR A 40 -11.42 -2.64 -13.57
C THR A 40 -10.56 -1.52 -14.16
N GLY A 41 -10.32 -1.56 -15.47
CA GLY A 41 -9.51 -0.57 -16.19
C GLY A 41 -8.02 -0.91 -16.26
N ASN A 42 -7.16 0.08 -16.05
CA ASN A 42 -5.71 -0.10 -16.19
C ASN A 42 -5.13 -1.03 -15.12
N VAL A 43 -4.16 -1.87 -15.48
CA VAL A 43 -3.48 -2.86 -14.59
C VAL A 43 -2.81 -2.24 -13.36
N TYR A 44 -2.53 -0.94 -13.39
CA TYR A 44 -1.94 -0.17 -12.29
C TYR A 44 -2.91 0.86 -11.69
N GLY A 45 -4.20 0.76 -12.04
CA GLY A 45 -5.27 1.53 -11.41
C GLY A 45 -5.63 0.97 -10.03
N GLY A 46 -6.25 1.82 -9.21
CA GLY A 46 -6.69 1.46 -7.86
C GLY A 46 -5.70 1.80 -6.75
N LYS A 47 -6.20 1.72 -5.51
CA LYS A 47 -5.43 1.85 -4.26
C LYS A 47 -4.78 0.51 -3.88
N ASP A 48 -3.73 0.56 -3.06
CA ASP A 48 -3.12 -0.65 -2.48
C ASP A 48 -4.17 -1.46 -1.70
N ARG A 49 -4.14 -2.78 -1.84
CA ARG A 49 -5.01 -3.71 -1.13
C ARG A 49 -4.26 -4.36 0.03
N HIS A 50 -4.68 -4.07 1.27
CA HIS A 50 -4.04 -4.58 2.47
C HIS A 50 -4.08 -6.12 2.55
N ASN A 51 -5.20 -6.73 2.18
CA ASN A 51 -5.34 -8.19 2.09
C ASN A 51 -4.41 -8.80 1.03
N GLY A 52 -4.11 -8.09 -0.05
CA GLY A 52 -3.17 -8.54 -1.09
C GLY A 52 -1.75 -8.71 -0.56
N GLU A 53 -1.30 -7.82 0.33
CA GLU A 53 0.01 -7.92 0.98
C GLU A 53 0.13 -9.18 1.84
N VAL A 54 -0.89 -9.45 2.65
CA VAL A 54 -0.93 -10.63 3.53
C VAL A 54 -1.02 -11.92 2.71
N ALA A 55 -1.87 -11.95 1.68
CA ALA A 55 -2.00 -13.11 0.79
C ALA A 55 -0.68 -13.41 0.06
N ALA A 56 0.01 -12.39 -0.45
CA ALA A 56 1.30 -12.54 -1.13
C ALA A 56 2.38 -13.10 -0.21
N PHE A 57 2.44 -12.67 1.05
CA PHE A 57 3.35 -13.23 2.05
C PHE A 57 3.11 -14.72 2.28
N HIS A 58 1.86 -15.13 2.52
CA HIS A 58 1.54 -16.54 2.75
C HIS A 58 1.79 -17.40 1.50
N LEU A 59 1.43 -16.91 0.31
CA LEU A 59 1.69 -17.60 -0.95
C LEU A 59 3.20 -17.78 -1.18
N ALA A 60 4.01 -16.76 -0.94
CA ALA A 60 5.47 -16.85 -1.09
C ALA A 60 6.10 -17.88 -0.14
N ARG A 61 5.53 -18.07 1.06
CA ARG A 61 5.94 -19.13 1.98
C ARG A 61 5.57 -20.51 1.47
N LEU A 62 4.35 -20.70 0.96
CA LEU A 62 3.89 -21.97 0.40
C LEU A 62 4.74 -22.41 -0.81
N LEU A 63 5.16 -21.45 -1.63
CA LEU A 63 6.02 -21.69 -2.79
C LEU A 63 7.52 -21.80 -2.45
N GLY A 64 7.91 -21.67 -1.17
CA GLY A 64 9.31 -21.73 -0.74
C GLY A 64 10.18 -20.56 -1.23
N LEU A 65 9.59 -19.46 -1.71
CA LEU A 65 10.33 -18.32 -2.24
C LEU A 65 11.04 -17.50 -1.15
N ASN A 66 10.42 -17.35 0.02
CA ASN A 66 10.97 -16.68 1.22
C ASN A 66 11.60 -15.29 0.97
N ARG A 67 11.10 -14.53 -0.02
CA ARG A 67 11.59 -13.19 -0.41
C ARG A 67 10.63 -12.04 -0.11
N VAL A 68 9.51 -12.34 0.58
CA VAL A 68 8.48 -11.35 0.91
C VAL A 68 8.61 -10.99 2.39
N PRO A 69 8.60 -9.70 2.77
CA PRO A 69 8.63 -9.31 4.18
C PRO A 69 7.43 -9.90 4.93
N ILE A 70 7.59 -10.09 6.24
CA ILE A 70 6.52 -10.59 7.09
C ILE A 70 5.36 -9.59 7.05
N ALA A 71 4.17 -10.10 6.71
CA ALA A 71 2.93 -9.34 6.69
C ALA A 71 1.86 -10.08 7.51
N ALA A 72 1.11 -9.35 8.33
CA ALA A 72 0.02 -9.88 9.13
C ALA A 72 -1.19 -8.94 9.08
N MET A 73 -2.38 -9.52 9.19
CA MET A 73 -3.63 -8.77 9.29
C MET A 73 -3.88 -8.33 10.73
N ARG A 74 -4.35 -7.09 10.95
CA ARG A 74 -4.72 -6.59 12.28
C ARG A 74 -5.93 -5.65 12.19
N LYS A 75 -6.77 -5.67 13.20
CA LYS A 75 -7.79 -4.63 13.47
C LYS A 75 -7.24 -3.65 14.50
N ILE A 76 -7.27 -2.36 14.17
CA ILE A 76 -6.68 -1.29 14.98
C ILE A 76 -7.73 -0.25 15.32
N ASN A 77 -7.79 0.18 16.57
CA ASN A 77 -8.65 1.27 17.01
C ASN A 77 -7.96 2.62 16.79
N LEU A 78 -8.50 3.43 15.89
CA LEU A 78 -7.90 4.69 15.48
C LEU A 78 -7.77 5.70 16.64
N ASN A 79 -8.76 5.75 17.53
CA ASN A 79 -8.83 6.74 18.61
C ASN A 79 -7.88 6.42 19.77
N THR A 80 -7.60 5.14 20.01
CA THR A 80 -6.81 4.69 21.18
C THR A 80 -5.39 4.26 20.81
N GLU A 81 -5.18 3.72 19.60
CA GLU A 81 -3.87 3.15 19.22
C GLU A 81 -3.09 4.04 18.26
N ILE A 82 -3.76 4.84 17.41
CA ILE A 82 -3.08 5.65 16.37
C ILE A 82 -3.07 7.12 16.73
N LEU A 83 -4.25 7.73 16.95
CA LEU A 83 -4.38 9.18 17.16
C LEU A 83 -3.53 9.71 18.34
N PRO A 84 -3.43 9.03 19.50
CA PRO A 84 -2.66 9.53 20.64
C PRO A 84 -1.14 9.55 20.41
N VAL A 85 -0.64 8.67 19.54
CA VAL A 85 0.80 8.52 19.22
C VAL A 85 1.15 9.05 17.83
N ALA A 86 0.17 9.60 17.11
CA ALA A 86 0.35 10.12 15.76
C ALA A 86 1.22 11.38 15.79
N SER A 87 2.08 11.51 14.78
CA SER A 87 2.79 12.77 14.54
C SER A 87 1.80 13.92 14.33
N LYS A 88 2.21 15.15 14.66
CA LYS A 88 1.39 16.37 14.47
C LYS A 88 0.89 16.54 13.03
N ILE A 89 1.66 16.07 12.05
CA ILE A 89 1.29 16.13 10.63
C ILE A 89 0.17 15.12 10.34
N LEU A 90 0.29 13.90 10.84
CA LEU A 90 -0.71 12.86 10.63
C LEU A 90 -2.02 13.17 11.38
N SER A 91 -1.94 13.62 12.64
CA SER A 91 -3.11 13.93 13.47
C SER A 91 -4.00 15.01 12.87
N ARG A 92 -3.42 16.01 12.17
CA ARG A 92 -4.16 17.05 11.42
C ARG A 92 -4.99 16.51 10.26
N THR A 93 -4.75 15.28 9.81
CA THR A 93 -5.52 14.66 8.72
C THR A 93 -6.71 13.84 9.22
N PHE A 94 -6.91 13.75 10.54
CA PHE A 94 -8.06 13.08 11.14
C PHE A 94 -9.30 13.99 11.10
N TYR A 95 -10.45 13.37 10.88
CA TYR A 95 -11.76 14.04 10.90
C TYR A 95 -12.85 13.03 11.27
N ARG A 96 -14.01 13.54 11.69
CA ARG A 96 -15.20 12.71 11.94
C ARG A 96 -16.17 12.77 10.76
N LYS A 97 -16.75 11.62 10.43
CA LYS A 97 -17.82 11.49 9.44
C LYS A 97 -18.80 10.43 9.93
N ASP A 98 -20.09 10.76 10.04
CA ASP A 98 -21.15 9.82 10.39
C ASP A 98 -20.86 8.96 11.64
N ASN A 99 -20.34 9.61 12.70
CA ASN A 99 -19.91 8.98 13.96
C ASN A 99 -18.74 7.99 13.86
N THR A 100 -18.06 7.94 12.72
CA THR A 100 -16.80 7.20 12.52
C THR A 100 -15.60 8.14 12.55
N THR A 101 -14.45 7.63 12.97
CA THR A 101 -13.18 8.34 12.89
C THR A 101 -12.51 7.99 11.57
N CYS A 102 -12.13 9.01 10.81
CA CYS A 102 -11.49 8.87 9.52
C CYS A 102 -10.17 9.64 9.46
N PHE A 103 -9.29 9.24 8.55
CA PHE A 103 -8.14 10.06 8.17
C PHE A 103 -7.67 9.78 6.75
N TYR A 104 -7.19 10.82 6.07
CA TYR A 104 -6.70 10.72 4.68
C TYR A 104 -5.16 10.59 4.57
N GLY A 105 -4.41 11.01 5.60
CA GLY A 105 -2.95 10.96 5.62
C GLY A 105 -2.28 11.99 4.69
N VAL A 106 -0.95 11.91 4.58
CA VAL A 106 -0.16 12.85 3.76
C VAL A 106 0.58 12.09 2.67
N CYS A 107 0.14 12.26 1.43
CA CYS A 107 0.76 11.67 0.25
C CYS A 107 0.34 12.43 -1.03
N THR A 108 0.99 12.15 -2.17
CA THR A 108 0.77 12.88 -3.43
C THR A 108 -0.67 12.88 -3.93
N TYR A 109 -1.47 11.84 -3.64
CA TYR A 109 -2.86 11.72 -4.09
C TYR A 109 -3.84 11.57 -2.91
N CYS A 110 -3.39 11.86 -1.68
CA CYS A 110 -4.24 11.81 -0.49
C CYS A 110 -5.15 13.05 -0.47
N ARG A 111 -6.46 12.84 -0.33
CA ARG A 111 -7.47 13.91 -0.24
C ARG A 111 -8.49 13.59 0.84
N PRO A 112 -9.15 14.59 1.45
CA PRO A 112 -10.24 14.35 2.41
C PRO A 112 -11.38 13.49 1.82
N THR A 113 -11.64 13.59 0.51
CA THR A 113 -12.63 12.76 -0.22
C THR A 113 -12.25 11.28 -0.28
N ASP A 114 -10.98 10.96 -0.10
CA ASP A 114 -10.40 9.62 -0.23
C ASP A 114 -10.00 9.00 1.12
N GLY A 115 -10.40 9.63 2.23
CA GLY A 115 -10.05 9.18 3.56
C GLY A 115 -10.66 7.82 3.91
N VAL A 116 -9.98 7.13 4.82
CA VAL A 116 -10.39 5.81 5.31
C VAL A 116 -10.98 5.97 6.71
N CYS A 117 -12.12 5.34 6.95
CA CYS A 117 -12.87 5.42 8.20
C CYS A 117 -12.89 4.07 8.91
N ASP A 118 -12.96 4.07 10.24
CA ASP A 118 -13.17 2.85 11.01
C ASP A 118 -14.60 2.31 10.88
N ASP A 119 -14.77 1.00 11.10
CA ASP A 119 -16.09 0.37 11.20
C ASP A 119 -16.59 0.48 12.65
N ARG A 120 -16.83 1.73 13.09
CA ARG A 120 -17.32 2.17 14.42
C ARG A 120 -16.47 1.80 15.64
N ARG A 121 -15.54 0.85 15.52
CA ARG A 121 -14.66 0.39 16.61
C ARG A 121 -13.23 0.17 16.17
N SER A 122 -13.03 -0.35 14.96
CA SER A 122 -11.72 -0.70 14.47
C SER A 122 -11.62 -0.58 12.96
N LEU A 123 -10.43 -0.29 12.48
CA LEU A 123 -10.05 -0.35 11.07
C LEU A 123 -9.20 -1.59 10.82
N GLU A 124 -9.54 -2.38 9.79
CA GLU A 124 -8.69 -3.49 9.36
C GLU A 124 -7.55 -2.99 8.46
N GLY A 125 -6.35 -3.47 8.74
CA GLY A 125 -5.14 -3.17 7.98
C GLY A 125 -4.13 -4.31 8.00
N ALA A 126 -3.17 -4.23 7.09
CA ALA A 126 -2.02 -5.11 7.02
C ALA A 126 -0.80 -4.42 7.63
N ILE A 127 -0.18 -5.07 8.60
CA ILE A 127 1.10 -4.66 9.17
C ILE A 127 2.20 -5.41 8.44
N VAL A 128 3.14 -4.66 7.86
CA VAL A 128 4.32 -5.18 7.19
C VAL A 128 5.56 -4.77 7.97
N LEU A 129 6.41 -5.75 8.29
CA LEU A 129 7.65 -5.50 9.00
C LEU A 129 8.65 -4.77 8.10
N TRP A 130 9.30 -3.74 8.62
CA TRP A 130 10.37 -3.07 7.90
C TRP A 130 11.61 -3.96 7.79
N LEU A 131 12.35 -3.77 6.70
CA LEU A 131 13.67 -4.36 6.57
C LEU A 131 14.59 -3.82 7.68
N PRO A 132 15.37 -4.70 8.34
CA PRO A 132 16.46 -4.31 9.23
C PRO A 132 17.36 -3.26 8.58
N GLN A 133 17.88 -2.33 9.38
CA GLN A 133 18.75 -1.26 8.87
C GLN A 133 20.04 -1.78 8.23
N ALA A 134 20.51 -2.96 8.65
CA ALA A 134 21.63 -3.67 8.05
C ALA A 134 21.36 -4.09 6.59
N PHE A 135 20.10 -4.25 6.18
CA PHE A 135 19.75 -4.60 4.82
C PHE A 135 19.43 -3.35 4.00
N GLN A 136 20.36 -2.99 3.12
CA GLN A 136 20.18 -1.86 2.21
C GLN A 136 19.31 -2.26 1.02
N LEU A 137 18.19 -1.58 0.84
CA LEU A 137 17.30 -1.79 -0.30
C LEU A 137 17.84 -1.07 -1.55
N VAL A 138 18.39 -1.83 -2.48
CA VAL A 138 18.79 -1.33 -3.81
C VAL A 138 17.62 -1.44 -4.77
N LYS A 139 17.37 -0.38 -5.55
CA LYS A 139 16.28 -0.33 -6.52
C LYS A 139 16.82 -0.44 -7.93
N HIS A 140 16.51 -1.55 -8.59
CA HIS A 140 16.81 -1.75 -10.00
C HIS A 140 15.56 -1.53 -10.86
N ARG A 141 15.76 -0.99 -12.06
CA ARG A 141 14.68 -0.86 -13.04
C ARG A 141 14.41 -2.22 -13.66
N HIS A 142 13.17 -2.69 -13.58
CA HIS A 142 12.80 -3.98 -14.16
C HIS A 142 12.85 -3.93 -15.70
N PRO A 143 13.47 -4.90 -16.39
CA PRO A 143 13.53 -4.91 -17.86
C PRO A 143 12.14 -4.93 -18.52
N TRP A 144 11.19 -5.63 -17.90
CA TRP A 144 9.78 -5.66 -18.30
C TRP A 144 8.92 -4.59 -17.61
N GLN A 145 9.50 -3.44 -17.25
CA GLN A 145 8.71 -2.33 -16.72
C GLN A 145 7.80 -1.76 -17.82
N ARG A 146 6.51 -1.61 -17.50
CA ARG A 146 5.53 -1.00 -18.41
C ARG A 146 5.89 0.46 -18.75
N SER A 147 5.38 0.94 -19.87
CA SER A 147 5.50 2.35 -20.30
C SER A 147 4.70 3.31 -19.40
N TYR A 148 3.61 2.82 -18.79
CA TYR A 148 2.66 3.60 -18.00
C TYR A 148 2.06 4.79 -18.77
N SER A 149 1.91 4.60 -20.07
CA SER A 149 1.25 5.51 -21.01
C SER A 149 0.39 4.70 -21.97
N SER A 150 -0.30 5.38 -22.89
CA SER A 150 -1.04 4.72 -23.98
C SER A 150 -0.11 3.99 -24.96
N ALA A 151 1.18 4.33 -25.01
CA ALA A 151 2.13 3.68 -25.90
C ALA A 151 2.57 2.30 -25.36
N PRO A 152 2.72 1.28 -26.21
CA PRO A 152 3.19 -0.04 -25.78
C PRO A 152 4.66 0.01 -25.32
N ALA A 153 5.01 -0.86 -24.37
CA ALA A 153 6.41 -1.05 -23.99
C ALA A 153 7.16 -1.85 -25.07
N LYS A 154 8.48 -1.66 -25.18
CA LYS A 154 9.31 -2.30 -26.21
C LYS A 154 9.14 -3.82 -26.28
N TYR A 155 9.16 -4.51 -25.13
CA TYR A 155 8.99 -5.96 -25.07
C TYR A 155 7.62 -6.43 -25.60
N CYS A 156 6.55 -5.64 -25.43
CA CYS A 156 5.23 -5.96 -25.99
C CYS A 156 5.17 -5.87 -27.52
N ILE A 157 6.13 -5.17 -28.16
CA ILE A 157 6.20 -5.04 -29.61
C ILE A 157 6.94 -6.24 -30.19
N VAL A 158 8.05 -6.64 -29.55
CA VAL A 158 8.89 -7.77 -29.99
C VAL A 158 8.14 -9.10 -29.89
N ASP A 159 7.33 -9.30 -28.85
CA ASP A 159 6.50 -10.51 -28.70
C ASP A 159 5.44 -10.62 -29.80
N LYS A 160 4.97 -9.50 -30.37
CA LYS A 160 4.00 -9.51 -31.48
C LYS A 160 4.65 -9.87 -32.82
N MET A 161 5.95 -9.66 -32.96
CA MET A 161 6.68 -9.85 -34.22
C MET A 161 7.16 -11.30 -34.41
N HIS A 162 7.23 -12.08 -33.33
CA HIS A 162 7.56 -13.52 -33.35
C HIS A 162 6.33 -14.44 -33.19
N ALA A 163 5.13 -13.87 -33.14
CA ALA A 163 3.87 -14.61 -33.06
C ALA A 163 3.22 -14.84 -34.43
N TYR A 164 3.96 -14.57 -35.52
CA TYR A 164 3.61 -14.86 -36.90
C TYR A 164 4.74 -15.62 -37.58
#